data_AF-J5EAK0-F1
#
_entry.id   AF-J5EAK0-F1
#
_cell.length_a   1.000
_cell.length_b   1.000
_cell.length_c   1.000
_cell.angle_alpha   90.00
_cell.angle_beta   90.00
_cell.angle_gamma   90.00
#
_symmetry.space_group_name_H-M   'P 1'
#
loop_
_entity.id
_entity.type
_entity.pdbx_description
1 polymer ?
#
loop_
_entity_poly.entity_id
_entity_poly.type
_entity_poly.pdbx_seq_one_letter_code
_entity_poly.pdbx_strand_id
1 'polypeptide(L)'
;MSTRRHIIVSGDDALATTIAEELNRAGATIVKLHSEELAGADLARADAVVCAGDDDAKNLEIALLARKTNPRVRVVARLGNDVLRGAVAADNGPGAILDVADLAAPSVVEACLSSHTHPVEAAGIKFLVSGAEAPRDATLREIYGDLAPVAVIHGESSATPDEVVPCPGRDHQVRAGDWTAMIGSADELAARGIKTPRPSATRSRQSWMRRISDAARAMRDDVNPMLFPAMLLALSLLLASTVVVHFSYSKPRLSWLDAMYFTAETITTVGYGEFTFLHQSAWLRIFAVALMFTGVTTTALLVAFLADLLLSRRFVQSAGVRRARHLRNHIIVVGLGSFGSRVVGDLTAAGYDVAVIERDENNRFLSTADELDVPVIFGDATLRQTLESARVDRARAVAVLTQDDMVNIETGIVLREMLGPRVMPEVNRPDVPIVLRIYDRTLGDAVAKRFGFENVRSTVDLAAPWFIGAAMGLQVLGTFSVGPRSFMVGAMHVAPGSELDGLRMFEMSTQTRVIAITRRDTPVELHPRRDAWLRGGDTVYLVGPYRELLETLRKGQPPQEPAVNEERPADKATT
;
A
#
# COMPACT_ATOMS: atom_id res chain seq x y z
N MET A 1 0.79 -3.33 45.90
CA MET A 1 1.31 -3.91 44.65
C MET A 1 0.64 -3.16 43.51
N SER A 2 1.40 -2.48 42.66
CA SER A 2 0.86 -1.74 41.51
C SER A 2 0.21 -2.74 40.54
N THR A 3 -1.09 -2.62 40.29
CA THR A 3 -1.83 -3.45 39.33
C THR A 3 -1.35 -3.08 37.93
N ARG A 4 -0.51 -3.92 37.33
CA ARG A 4 -0.11 -3.80 35.92
C ARG A 4 -1.30 -4.19 35.04
N ARG A 5 -1.55 -3.43 33.97
CA ARG A 5 -2.60 -3.76 32.99
C ARG A 5 -2.41 -5.14 32.42
N HIS A 6 -3.47 -5.94 32.38
CA HIS A 6 -3.46 -7.26 31.80
C HIS A 6 -3.85 -7.16 30.32
N ILE A 7 -2.86 -7.24 29.42
CA ILE A 7 -3.08 -7.15 27.98
C ILE A 7 -2.74 -8.48 27.33
N ILE A 8 -3.65 -8.95 26.48
CA ILE A 8 -3.44 -10.16 25.69
C ILE A 8 -2.99 -9.73 24.29
N VAL A 9 -1.93 -10.37 23.77
CA VAL A 9 -1.45 -10.14 22.40
C VAL A 9 -1.45 -11.48 21.67
N SER A 10 -2.13 -11.55 20.53
CA SER A 10 -2.16 -12.72 19.66
C SER A 10 -1.44 -12.47 18.34
N GLY A 11 -0.69 -13.47 17.89
CA GLY A 11 0.12 -13.46 16.67
C GLY A 11 1.59 -13.80 16.95
N ASP A 12 2.23 -14.39 15.95
CA ASP A 12 3.62 -14.86 16.04
C ASP A 12 4.57 -14.09 15.12
N ASP A 13 4.06 -13.11 14.37
CA ASP A 13 4.87 -12.30 13.46
C ASP A 13 5.65 -11.18 14.18
N ALA A 14 6.49 -10.46 13.43
CA ALA A 14 7.31 -9.38 13.98
C ALA A 14 6.47 -8.21 14.54
N LEU A 15 5.28 -7.96 13.99
CA LEU A 15 4.36 -6.93 14.48
C LEU A 15 3.84 -7.30 15.88
N ALA A 16 3.27 -8.50 16.03
CA ALA A 16 2.76 -8.99 17.31
C ALA A 16 3.87 -9.04 18.38
N THR A 17 5.07 -9.47 17.99
CA THR A 17 6.25 -9.50 18.88
C THR A 17 6.66 -8.10 19.31
N THR A 18 6.76 -7.15 18.38
CA THR A 18 7.07 -5.74 18.69
C THR A 18 6.04 -5.12 19.62
N ILE A 19 4.74 -5.34 19.36
CA ILE A 19 3.66 -4.84 20.21
C ILE A 19 3.77 -5.40 21.64
N ALA A 20 3.99 -6.71 21.78
CA ALA A 20 4.13 -7.36 23.08
C ALA A 20 5.35 -6.81 23.86
N GLU A 21 6.50 -6.67 23.21
CA GLU A 21 7.70 -6.13 23.84
C GLU A 21 7.53 -4.68 24.30
N GLU A 22 6.97 -3.83 23.44
CA GLU A 22 6.81 -2.40 23.73
C GLU A 22 5.74 -2.15 24.80
N LEU A 23 4.63 -2.91 24.80
CA LEU A 23 3.64 -2.86 25.87
C LEU A 23 4.20 -3.34 27.21
N ASN A 24 5.04 -4.40 27.20
CA ASN A 24 5.72 -4.88 28.40
C ASN A 24 6.70 -3.84 28.97
N ARG A 25 7.48 -3.17 28.10
CA ARG A 25 8.32 -2.03 28.50
C ARG A 25 7.49 -0.86 29.04
N ALA A 26 6.31 -0.64 28.47
CA ALA A 26 5.31 0.28 28.99
C ALA A 26 4.58 -0.25 30.25
N GLY A 27 5.10 -1.28 30.92
CA GLY A 27 4.65 -1.72 32.24
C GLY A 27 3.34 -2.50 32.27
N ALA A 28 2.82 -2.95 31.12
CA ALA A 28 1.71 -3.89 31.05
C ALA A 28 2.20 -5.33 31.28
N THR A 29 1.36 -6.16 31.90
CA THR A 29 1.54 -7.61 31.97
C THR A 29 0.98 -8.21 30.69
N ILE A 30 1.82 -8.90 29.94
CA ILE A 30 1.46 -9.46 28.63
C ILE A 30 1.25 -10.96 28.73
N VAL A 31 0.12 -11.42 28.21
CA VAL A 31 -0.13 -12.84 27.91
C VAL A 31 -0.12 -12.99 26.39
N LYS A 32 0.85 -13.76 25.88
CA LYS A 32 0.93 -14.04 24.45
C LYS A 32 0.07 -15.25 24.14
N LEU A 33 -0.93 -15.08 23.28
CA LEU A 33 -1.76 -16.17 22.79
C LEU A 33 -1.15 -16.72 21.51
N HIS A 34 -0.61 -17.92 21.61
CA HIS A 34 -0.29 -18.73 20.45
C HIS A 34 -1.58 -19.35 19.88
N SER A 35 -1.49 -19.75 18.62
CA SER A 35 -2.60 -20.12 17.75
C SER A 35 -3.59 -21.19 18.26
N GLU A 36 -3.28 -21.91 19.33
CA GLU A 36 -4.05 -23.09 19.79
C GLU A 36 -4.65 -22.97 21.19
N GLU A 37 -4.36 -21.91 21.97
CA GLU A 37 -4.70 -21.84 23.40
C GLU A 37 -5.68 -20.70 23.76
N LEU A 38 -6.91 -20.69 23.23
CA LEU A 38 -7.96 -19.80 23.78
C LEU A 38 -8.63 -20.42 25.02
N ALA A 39 -7.97 -20.36 26.17
CA ALA A 39 -8.61 -20.67 27.44
C ALA A 39 -9.39 -19.44 27.95
N GLY A 40 -10.73 -19.53 27.97
CA GLY A 40 -11.64 -18.39 28.23
C GLY A 40 -11.51 -17.65 29.58
N ALA A 41 -10.68 -18.12 30.51
CA ALA A 41 -10.48 -17.49 31.83
C ALA A 41 -9.62 -16.21 31.77
N ASP A 42 -8.64 -16.12 30.87
CA ASP A 42 -7.75 -14.96 30.77
C ASP A 42 -8.41 -13.79 30.03
N LEU A 43 -9.30 -14.08 29.07
CA LEU A 43 -10.06 -13.08 28.33
C LEU A 43 -11.04 -12.29 29.21
N ALA A 44 -11.59 -12.92 30.24
CA ALA A 44 -12.54 -12.27 31.16
C ALA A 44 -11.88 -11.16 32.01
N ARG A 45 -10.57 -11.27 32.26
CA ARG A 45 -9.80 -10.34 33.12
C ARG A 45 -8.92 -9.37 32.33
N ALA A 46 -8.86 -9.50 31.00
CA ALA A 46 -8.05 -8.63 30.16
C ALA A 46 -8.63 -7.21 30.10
N ASP A 47 -7.75 -6.22 30.22
CA ASP A 47 -8.05 -4.81 29.95
C ASP A 47 -8.14 -4.55 28.44
N ALA A 48 -7.29 -5.22 27.67
CA ALA A 48 -7.25 -5.15 26.22
C ALA A 48 -6.81 -6.48 25.58
N VAL A 49 -7.30 -6.73 24.37
CA VAL A 49 -6.90 -7.85 23.51
C VAL A 49 -6.42 -7.28 22.18
N VAL A 50 -5.19 -7.59 21.80
CA VAL A 50 -4.58 -7.17 20.54
C VAL A 50 -4.41 -8.38 19.62
N CYS A 51 -5.17 -8.42 18.52
CA CYS A 51 -5.05 -9.42 17.48
C CYS A 51 -4.17 -8.86 16.36
N ALA A 52 -2.87 -9.16 16.37
CA ALA A 52 -1.88 -8.56 15.46
C ALA A 52 -1.35 -9.51 14.38
N GLY A 53 -1.81 -10.77 14.38
CA GLY A 53 -1.39 -11.79 13.41
C GLY A 53 -1.68 -11.40 11.96
N ASP A 54 -1.08 -12.13 11.02
CA ASP A 54 -1.23 -11.92 9.58
C ASP A 54 -2.50 -12.59 8.99
N ASP A 55 -3.19 -13.43 9.76
CA ASP A 55 -4.47 -14.04 9.39
C ASP A 55 -5.68 -13.22 9.91
N ASP A 56 -6.34 -12.51 8.97
CA ASP A 56 -7.53 -11.71 9.24
C ASP A 56 -8.68 -12.54 9.84
N ALA A 57 -8.89 -13.79 9.38
CA ALA A 57 -10.01 -14.61 9.84
C ALA A 57 -9.82 -15.01 11.31
N LYS A 58 -8.58 -15.37 11.67
CA LYS A 58 -8.22 -15.67 13.05
C LYS A 58 -8.29 -14.44 13.94
N ASN A 59 -7.80 -13.30 13.48
CA ASN A 59 -7.89 -12.04 14.24
C ASN A 59 -9.35 -11.66 14.52
N LEU A 60 -10.22 -11.85 13.54
CA LEU A 60 -11.66 -11.65 13.68
C LEU A 60 -12.29 -12.61 14.70
N GLU A 61 -11.96 -13.90 14.62
CA GLU A 61 -12.47 -14.90 15.56
C GLU A 61 -12.11 -14.54 17.01
N ILE A 62 -10.83 -14.24 17.27
CA ILE A 62 -10.35 -13.85 18.61
C ILE A 62 -11.04 -12.57 19.06
N ALA A 63 -11.18 -11.58 18.18
CA ALA A 63 -11.84 -10.31 18.49
C ALA A 63 -13.30 -10.52 18.93
N LEU A 64 -14.06 -11.35 18.21
CA LEU A 64 -15.46 -11.65 18.53
C LEU A 64 -15.59 -12.48 19.81
N LEU A 65 -14.71 -13.46 20.04
CA LEU A 65 -14.68 -14.26 21.27
C LEU A 65 -14.33 -13.41 22.50
N ALA A 66 -13.37 -12.50 22.36
CA ALA A 66 -13.02 -11.54 23.41
C ALA A 66 -14.23 -10.68 23.79
N ARG A 67 -14.92 -10.08 22.81
CA ARG A 67 -16.12 -9.25 23.07
C ARG A 67 -17.29 -10.04 23.63
N LYS A 68 -17.50 -11.27 23.16
CA LYS A 68 -18.52 -12.18 23.70
C LYS A 68 -18.26 -12.52 25.17
N THR A 69 -17.00 -12.67 25.54
CA THR A 69 -16.59 -13.03 26.91
C THR A 69 -16.61 -11.80 27.83
N ASN A 70 -16.12 -10.65 27.36
CA ASN A 70 -16.11 -9.39 28.08
C ASN A 70 -16.53 -8.24 27.13
N PRO A 71 -17.79 -7.78 27.18
CA PRO A 71 -18.28 -6.71 26.29
C PRO A 71 -17.59 -5.36 26.47
N ARG A 72 -16.86 -5.16 27.57
CA ARG A 72 -16.11 -3.92 27.85
C ARG A 72 -14.63 -4.03 27.49
N VAL A 73 -14.16 -5.21 27.09
CA VAL A 73 -12.75 -5.39 26.73
C VAL A 73 -12.41 -4.55 25.51
N ARG A 74 -11.25 -3.91 25.57
CA ARG A 74 -10.74 -3.12 24.45
C ARG A 74 -10.14 -4.05 23.42
N VAL A 75 -10.74 -4.12 22.23
CA VAL A 75 -10.24 -5.00 21.16
C VAL A 75 -9.54 -4.19 20.08
N VAL A 76 -8.27 -4.50 19.85
CA VAL A 76 -7.49 -3.93 18.76
C VAL A 76 -7.15 -5.04 17.78
N ALA A 77 -7.71 -5.01 16.57
CA ALA A 77 -7.51 -6.10 15.61
C ALA A 77 -6.95 -5.60 14.28
N ARG A 78 -5.97 -6.34 13.76
CA ARG A 78 -5.45 -6.20 12.41
C ARG A 78 -6.42 -6.90 11.46
N LEU A 79 -7.03 -6.14 10.55
CA LEU A 79 -7.92 -6.67 9.52
C LEU A 79 -7.68 -5.92 8.21
N GLY A 80 -6.98 -6.54 7.26
CA GLY A 80 -6.72 -5.97 5.93
C GLY A 80 -7.88 -6.09 4.94
N ASN A 81 -8.86 -6.95 5.23
CA ASN A 81 -10.05 -7.12 4.39
C ASN A 81 -11.15 -6.10 4.75
N ASP A 82 -11.49 -5.24 3.80
CA ASP A 82 -12.51 -4.20 3.97
C ASP A 82 -13.90 -4.74 4.35
N VAL A 83 -14.28 -5.90 3.82
CA VAL A 83 -15.58 -6.53 4.13
C VAL A 83 -15.63 -6.95 5.60
N LEU A 84 -14.55 -7.60 6.08
CA LEU A 84 -14.45 -8.03 7.48
C LEU A 84 -14.35 -6.82 8.41
N ARG A 85 -13.61 -5.78 8.02
CA ARG A 85 -13.51 -4.54 8.78
C ARG A 85 -14.87 -3.86 8.94
N GLY A 86 -15.64 -3.73 7.86
CA GLY A 86 -16.98 -3.17 7.89
C GLY A 86 -17.93 -3.94 8.82
N ALA A 87 -17.83 -5.27 8.84
CA ALA A 87 -18.64 -6.11 9.73
C ALA A 87 -18.33 -5.89 11.21
N VAL A 88 -17.05 -5.71 11.59
CA VAL A 88 -16.65 -5.49 12.99
C VAL A 88 -16.85 -4.04 13.41
N ALA A 89 -16.66 -3.07 12.51
CA ALA A 89 -16.84 -1.65 12.83
C ALA A 89 -18.29 -1.29 13.19
N ALA A 90 -19.27 -2.07 12.74
CA ALA A 90 -20.66 -1.94 13.15
C ALA A 90 -20.88 -2.25 14.64
N ASP A 91 -19.98 -3.01 15.25
CA ASP A 91 -19.99 -3.33 16.67
C ASP A 91 -19.20 -2.22 17.41
N ASN A 92 -19.92 -1.24 17.98
CA ASN A 92 -19.39 -0.01 18.60
C ASN A 92 -18.62 -0.21 19.94
N GLY A 93 -17.98 -1.36 20.13
CA GLY A 93 -17.17 -1.65 21.32
C GLY A 93 -15.85 -0.85 21.36
N PRO A 94 -15.29 -0.62 22.56
CA PRO A 94 -14.03 0.11 22.71
C PRO A 94 -12.89 -0.63 22.00
N GLY A 95 -12.06 0.09 21.25
CA GLY A 95 -11.01 -0.54 20.45
C GLY A 95 -10.69 0.18 19.16
N ALA A 96 -9.97 -0.51 18.29
CA ALA A 96 -9.68 -0.06 16.93
C ALA A 96 -9.51 -1.25 16.00
N ILE A 97 -10.03 -1.15 14.78
CA ILE A 97 -9.73 -2.09 13.71
C ILE A 97 -8.79 -1.39 12.75
N LEU A 98 -7.62 -1.98 12.52
CA LEU A 98 -6.50 -1.32 11.86
C LEU A 98 -6.06 -2.15 10.64
N ASP A 99 -5.77 -1.46 9.53
CA ASP A 99 -4.98 -2.03 8.44
C ASP A 99 -3.53 -1.64 8.58
N VAL A 100 -2.61 -2.58 8.47
CA VAL A 100 -1.20 -2.21 8.35
C VAL A 100 -0.94 -1.47 7.03
N ALA A 101 -1.68 -1.79 5.95
CA ALA A 101 -1.52 -1.16 4.65
C ALA A 101 -1.94 0.32 4.67
N ASP A 102 -3.13 0.64 5.19
CA ASP A 102 -3.62 2.02 5.30
C ASP A 102 -2.70 2.89 6.18
N LEU A 103 -2.14 2.31 7.25
CA LEU A 103 -1.28 3.03 8.17
C LEU A 103 0.11 3.32 7.60
N ALA A 104 0.65 2.42 6.77
CA ALA A 104 1.99 2.56 6.21
C ALA A 104 2.02 3.24 4.83
N ALA A 105 0.92 3.22 4.07
CA ALA A 105 0.90 3.67 2.67
C ALA A 105 1.23 5.15 2.51
N PRO A 106 0.74 6.07 3.38
CA PRO A 106 1.10 7.48 3.29
C PRO A 106 2.61 7.73 3.30
N SER A 107 3.37 6.99 4.14
CA SER A 107 4.82 7.14 4.22
C SER A 107 5.55 6.73 2.93
N VAL A 108 5.05 5.72 2.23
CA VAL A 108 5.58 5.28 0.93
C VAL A 108 5.23 6.29 -0.16
N VAL A 109 3.98 6.74 -0.20
CA VAL A 109 3.51 7.77 -1.14
C VAL A 109 4.37 9.02 -1.01
N GLU A 110 4.53 9.54 0.19
CA GLU A 110 5.36 10.73 0.48
C GLU A 110 6.80 10.55 0.00
N ALA A 111 7.41 9.39 0.27
CA ALA A 111 8.76 9.07 -0.18
C ALA A 111 8.87 9.01 -1.72
N CYS A 112 7.89 8.41 -2.41
CA CYS A 112 7.81 8.44 -3.87
C CYS A 112 7.61 9.85 -4.43
N LEU A 113 6.93 10.71 -3.67
CA LEU A 113 6.70 12.08 -4.08
C LEU A 113 7.86 13.03 -3.75
N SER A 114 8.88 12.56 -3.04
CA SER A 114 9.91 13.41 -2.39
C SER A 114 9.26 14.55 -1.59
N SER A 115 8.10 14.27 -1.01
CA SER A 115 7.35 15.20 -0.19
C SER A 115 7.77 15.01 1.26
N HIS A 116 8.52 15.95 1.81
CA HIS A 116 8.82 15.99 3.25
C HIS A 116 7.69 16.62 4.05
N THR A 117 6.44 16.48 3.58
CA THR A 117 5.25 17.10 4.18
C THR A 117 4.28 16.01 4.59
N HIS A 118 3.96 15.95 5.88
CA HIS A 118 3.06 14.97 6.49
C HIS A 118 1.79 15.66 6.99
N PRO A 119 0.63 15.44 6.35
CA PRO A 119 -0.63 15.97 6.83
C PRO A 119 -1.12 15.20 8.06
N VAL A 120 -1.56 15.94 9.08
CA VAL A 120 -2.17 15.39 10.29
C VAL A 120 -3.36 16.24 10.68
N GLU A 121 -4.50 15.60 10.93
CA GLU A 121 -5.67 16.29 11.45
C GLU A 121 -5.75 16.13 12.97
N ALA A 122 -5.71 17.25 13.70
CA ALA A 122 -5.77 17.28 15.15
C ALA A 122 -6.68 18.44 15.58
N ALA A 123 -7.53 18.21 16.59
CA ALA A 123 -8.51 19.20 17.06
C ALA A 123 -9.42 19.78 15.94
N GLY A 124 -9.69 19.02 14.87
CA GLY A 124 -10.45 19.49 13.70
C GLY A 124 -9.68 20.46 12.79
N ILE A 125 -8.36 20.58 12.98
CA ILE A 125 -7.46 21.46 12.24
C ILE A 125 -6.47 20.59 11.47
N LYS A 126 -6.27 20.92 10.19
CA LYS A 126 -5.27 20.28 9.34
C LYS A 126 -3.90 20.90 9.58
N PHE A 127 -3.07 20.19 10.31
CA PHE A 127 -1.65 20.48 10.44
C PHE A 127 -0.86 19.79 9.33
N LEU A 128 0.30 20.36 9.05
CA LEU A 128 1.32 19.79 8.20
C LEU A 128 2.62 19.75 9.02
N VAL A 129 3.28 18.61 9.05
CA VAL A 129 4.68 18.52 9.45
C VAL A 129 5.50 18.70 8.19
N SER A 130 6.27 19.76 8.06
CA SER A 130 7.07 20.01 6.87
C SER A 130 8.47 20.46 7.23
N GLY A 131 9.45 20.01 6.45
CA GLY A 131 10.85 20.31 6.69
C GLY A 131 11.46 21.29 5.70
N ALA A 132 12.48 22.01 6.15
CA ALA A 132 13.34 22.85 5.34
C ALA A 132 14.73 22.95 5.98
N GLU A 133 15.74 23.17 5.16
CA GLU A 133 17.07 23.53 5.65
C GLU A 133 17.03 24.87 6.38
N ALA A 134 17.72 24.94 7.51
CA ALA A 134 17.94 26.17 8.25
C ALA A 134 18.76 27.12 7.37
N PRO A 135 18.26 28.33 7.07
CA PRO A 135 18.93 29.24 6.12
C PRO A 135 20.14 29.95 6.72
N ARG A 136 20.27 29.96 8.05
CA ARG A 136 21.32 30.66 8.80
C ARG A 136 21.45 30.10 10.21
N ASP A 137 22.59 30.36 10.84
CA ASP A 137 22.83 30.08 12.25
C ASP A 137 21.93 30.96 13.13
N ALA A 138 21.02 30.35 13.88
CA ALA A 138 20.10 31.03 14.80
C ALA A 138 19.34 30.01 15.65
N THR A 139 18.53 30.50 16.59
CA THR A 139 17.52 29.65 17.25
C THR A 139 16.34 29.35 16.32
N LEU A 140 15.67 28.21 16.52
CA LEU A 140 14.45 27.86 15.79
C LEU A 140 13.36 28.94 15.94
N ARG A 141 13.29 29.63 17.09
CA ARG A 141 12.38 30.75 17.34
C ARG A 141 12.66 31.93 16.41
N GLU A 142 13.91 32.27 16.20
CA GLU A 142 14.31 33.40 15.34
C GLU A 142 14.06 33.12 13.86
N ILE A 143 14.08 31.85 13.45
CA ILE A 143 13.83 31.44 12.06
C ILE A 143 12.34 31.24 11.81
N TYR A 144 11.67 30.43 12.64
CA TYR A 144 10.33 29.90 12.39
C TYR A 144 9.24 30.46 13.33
N GLY A 145 9.59 31.30 14.30
CA GLY A 145 8.65 31.95 15.20
C GLY A 145 7.95 30.98 16.16
N ASP A 146 6.62 30.92 16.07
CA ASP A 146 5.77 30.13 16.96
C ASP A 146 5.46 28.72 16.45
N LEU A 147 5.96 28.33 15.28
CA LEU A 147 5.86 26.97 14.80
C LEU A 147 6.46 26.01 15.83
N ALA A 148 5.82 24.85 16.02
CA ALA A 148 6.29 23.84 16.96
C ALA A 148 7.40 22.99 16.28
N PRO A 149 8.61 22.91 16.86
CA PRO A 149 9.65 22.04 16.33
C PRO A 149 9.31 20.56 16.53
N VAL A 150 9.46 19.78 15.46
CA VAL A 150 9.28 18.32 15.48
C VAL A 150 10.61 17.60 15.52
N ALA A 151 11.58 18.01 14.70
CA ALA A 151 12.92 17.44 14.69
C ALA A 151 13.94 18.39 14.07
N VAL A 152 15.21 18.19 14.42
CA VAL A 152 16.36 18.76 13.70
C VAL A 152 17.29 17.61 13.33
N ILE A 153 17.77 17.59 12.10
CA ILE A 153 18.81 16.69 11.62
C ILE A 153 20.04 17.55 11.35
N HIS A 154 21.13 17.25 12.03
CA HIS A 154 22.38 17.97 11.86
C HIS A 154 22.96 17.76 10.45
N GLY A 155 23.31 18.85 9.78
CA GLY A 155 23.94 18.82 8.46
C GLY A 155 25.38 18.31 8.49
N GLU A 156 25.96 18.09 7.30
CA GLU A 156 27.33 17.55 7.15
C GLU A 156 28.41 18.41 7.83
N SER A 157 28.15 19.71 8.00
CA SER A 157 29.06 20.67 8.66
C SER A 157 29.02 20.60 10.20
N SER A 158 28.14 19.77 10.78
CA SER A 158 28.02 19.57 12.22
C SER A 158 29.09 18.61 12.77
N ALA A 159 29.32 18.69 14.09
CA ALA A 159 30.19 17.74 14.78
C ALA A 159 29.58 16.32 14.85
N THR A 160 28.26 16.21 14.71
CA THR A 160 27.50 14.96 14.67
C THR A 160 26.55 14.93 13.48
N PRO A 161 27.06 14.73 12.25
CA PRO A 161 26.23 14.64 11.05
C PRO A 161 25.17 13.54 11.16
N ASP A 162 23.99 13.78 10.57
CA ASP A 162 22.83 12.87 10.55
C ASP A 162 22.21 12.57 11.92
N GLU A 163 22.69 13.20 12.99
CA GLU A 163 22.08 13.07 14.31
C GLU A 163 20.70 13.75 14.30
N VAL A 164 19.68 12.97 14.68
CA VAL A 164 18.30 13.47 14.81
C VAL A 164 18.05 13.91 16.25
N VAL A 165 17.78 15.19 16.46
CA VAL A 165 17.31 15.77 17.72
C VAL A 165 15.78 15.82 17.71
N PRO A 166 15.08 15.04 18.55
CA PRO A 166 13.62 14.97 18.55
C PRO A 166 13.01 16.11 19.38
N CYS A 167 11.96 16.74 18.84
CA CYS A 167 11.14 17.76 19.49
C CYS A 167 11.93 18.86 20.25
N PRO A 168 12.97 19.47 19.64
CA PRO A 168 13.80 20.45 20.31
C PRO A 168 12.98 21.63 20.84
N GLY A 169 13.51 22.33 21.84
CA GLY A 169 12.93 23.59 22.29
C GLY A 169 13.01 24.65 21.18
N ARG A 170 12.11 25.63 21.18
CA ARG A 170 12.18 26.76 20.22
C ARG A 170 13.49 27.55 20.34
N ASP A 171 14.12 27.52 21.50
CA ASP A 171 15.40 28.21 21.76
C ASP A 171 16.63 27.34 21.44
N HIS A 172 16.42 26.17 20.82
CA HIS A 172 17.50 25.32 20.32
C HIS A 172 18.22 26.01 19.15
N GLN A 173 19.55 26.02 19.22
CA GLN A 173 20.42 26.58 18.18
C GLN A 173 20.57 25.60 17.03
N VAL A 174 20.39 26.10 15.80
CA VAL A 174 20.64 25.35 14.56
C VAL A 174 21.66 26.08 13.71
N ARG A 175 22.40 25.34 12.90
CA ARG A 175 23.38 25.87 11.94
C ARG A 175 22.77 25.92 10.54
N ALA A 176 23.32 26.79 9.70
CA ALA A 176 23.01 26.82 8.29
C ALA A 176 23.25 25.42 7.66
N GLY A 177 22.24 24.89 6.99
CA GLY A 177 22.26 23.55 6.39
C GLY A 177 21.75 22.42 7.29
N ASP A 178 21.45 22.67 8.57
CA ASP A 178 20.70 21.70 9.37
C ASP A 178 19.29 21.53 8.81
N TRP A 179 18.81 20.30 8.65
CA TRP A 179 17.43 20.07 8.22
C TRP A 179 16.50 20.18 9.42
N THR A 180 15.51 21.06 9.35
CA THR A 180 14.54 21.27 10.42
C THR A 180 13.16 20.80 9.98
N ALA A 181 12.41 20.15 10.87
CA ALA A 181 11.03 19.75 10.66
C ALA A 181 10.13 20.49 11.65
N MET A 182 9.13 21.20 11.12
CA MET A 182 8.21 22.03 11.89
C MET A 182 6.78 21.57 11.68
N ILE A 183 5.93 21.72 12.69
CA ILE A 183 4.48 21.47 12.57
C ILE A 183 3.69 22.78 12.72
N GLY A 184 2.75 22.97 11.79
CA GLY A 184 1.84 24.12 11.76
C GLY A 184 0.79 23.98 10.66
N SER A 185 -0.10 24.96 10.54
CA SER A 185 -1.00 25.06 9.39
C SER A 185 -0.24 25.38 8.10
N ALA A 186 -0.86 25.11 6.94
CA ALA A 186 -0.25 25.40 5.64
C ALA A 186 0.15 26.88 5.49
N ASP A 187 -0.69 27.79 5.98
CA ASP A 187 -0.45 29.23 5.90
C ASP A 187 0.69 29.67 6.83
N GLU A 188 0.77 29.11 8.04
CA GLU A 188 1.88 29.39 8.98
C GLU A 188 3.23 28.91 8.42
N LEU A 189 3.28 27.71 7.83
CA LEU A 189 4.49 27.18 7.21
C LEU A 189 4.92 28.03 6.01
N ALA A 190 3.97 28.39 5.13
CA ALA A 190 4.24 29.23 3.97
C ALA A 190 4.73 30.62 4.37
N ALA A 191 4.15 31.22 5.42
CA ALA A 191 4.59 32.51 5.96
C ALA A 191 6.03 32.48 6.51
N ARG A 192 6.55 31.29 6.84
CA ARG A 192 7.92 31.07 7.32
C ARG A 192 8.87 30.52 6.25
N GLY A 193 8.46 30.57 4.98
CA GLY A 193 9.28 30.17 3.84
C GLY A 193 9.41 28.66 3.65
N ILE A 194 8.67 27.84 4.41
CA ILE A 194 8.61 26.39 4.22
C ILE A 194 7.66 26.11 3.05
N LYS A 195 8.22 25.75 1.90
CA LYS A 195 7.45 25.47 0.69
C LYS A 195 6.73 24.14 0.84
N THR A 196 5.40 24.17 0.88
CA THR A 196 4.58 22.97 0.77
C THR A 196 4.50 22.56 -0.72
N PRO A 197 4.84 21.31 -1.08
CA PRO A 197 4.75 20.86 -2.46
C PRO A 197 3.30 20.97 -2.97
N ARG A 198 3.09 21.68 -4.09
CA ARG A 198 1.81 21.61 -4.80
C ARG A 198 1.75 20.31 -5.61
N PRO A 199 0.65 19.54 -5.57
CA PRO A 199 0.51 18.37 -6.42
C PRO A 199 0.63 18.79 -7.89
N SER A 200 1.67 18.34 -8.58
CA SER A 200 1.76 18.47 -10.03
C SER A 200 1.18 17.19 -10.62
N ALA A 201 -0.16 17.12 -10.72
CA ALA A 201 -0.84 15.98 -11.30
C ALA A 201 -0.31 15.74 -12.73
N THR A 202 0.31 14.58 -12.95
CA THR A 202 0.82 14.16 -14.27
C THR A 202 -0.19 13.35 -15.06
N ARG A 203 -1.23 12.84 -14.39
CA ARG A 203 -2.18 11.91 -14.98
C ARG A 203 -2.91 12.51 -16.17
N SER A 204 -2.57 12.01 -17.36
CA SER A 204 -3.30 12.37 -18.57
C SER A 204 -4.61 11.58 -18.63
N ARG A 205 -5.76 12.28 -18.72
CA ARG A 205 -7.04 11.63 -19.07
C ARG A 205 -6.91 11.07 -20.49
N GLN A 206 -6.62 9.78 -20.63
CA GLN A 206 -6.55 9.16 -21.94
C GLN A 206 -7.94 9.15 -22.59
N SER A 207 -8.02 9.64 -23.83
CA SER A 207 -9.24 9.59 -24.64
C SER A 207 -9.61 8.14 -24.96
N TRP A 208 -10.90 7.82 -24.91
CA TRP A 208 -11.46 6.51 -25.27
C TRP A 208 -11.02 6.03 -26.68
N MET A 209 -10.74 6.96 -27.60
CA MET A 209 -10.23 6.65 -28.94
C MET A 209 -8.82 6.03 -28.90
N ARG A 210 -7.97 6.49 -27.97
CA ARG A 210 -6.64 5.90 -27.78
C ARG A 210 -6.75 4.48 -27.22
N ARG A 211 -7.69 4.25 -26.28
CA ARG A 211 -7.98 2.91 -25.73
C ARG A 211 -8.36 1.90 -26.80
N ILE A 212 -9.27 2.27 -27.70
CA ILE A 212 -9.65 1.41 -28.84
C ILE A 212 -8.47 1.16 -29.76
N SER A 213 -7.67 2.20 -30.05
CA SER A 213 -6.52 2.05 -30.94
C SER A 213 -5.39 1.20 -30.35
N ASP A 214 -5.18 1.25 -29.04
CA ASP A 214 -4.19 0.43 -28.34
C ASP A 214 -4.68 -1.01 -28.19
N ALA A 215 -5.97 -1.23 -27.94
CA ALA A 215 -6.59 -2.55 -27.95
C ALA A 215 -6.52 -3.20 -29.35
N ALA A 216 -6.83 -2.45 -30.41
CA ALA A 216 -6.75 -2.95 -31.78
C ALA A 216 -5.30 -3.26 -32.21
N ARG A 217 -4.32 -2.45 -31.78
CA ARG A 217 -2.89 -2.73 -32.02
C ARG A 217 -2.37 -3.91 -31.22
N ALA A 218 -2.81 -4.09 -29.98
CA ALA A 218 -2.51 -5.30 -29.18
C ALA A 218 -3.08 -6.56 -29.85
N MET A 219 -4.31 -6.49 -30.36
CA MET A 219 -4.95 -7.60 -31.06
C MET A 219 -4.18 -8.04 -32.32
N ARG A 220 -3.56 -7.11 -33.07
CA ARG A 220 -2.87 -7.44 -34.32
C ARG A 220 -1.56 -8.22 -34.12
N ASP A 221 -0.80 -7.90 -33.09
CA ASP A 221 0.57 -8.42 -32.92
C ASP A 221 0.61 -9.75 -32.14
N ASP A 222 -0.46 -10.07 -31.41
CA ASP A 222 -0.58 -11.28 -30.58
C ASP A 222 -1.46 -12.38 -31.22
N VAL A 223 -2.05 -12.10 -32.39
CA VAL A 223 -2.67 -13.13 -33.24
C VAL A 223 -1.60 -14.13 -33.66
N ASN A 224 -1.87 -15.43 -33.46
CA ASN A 224 -0.97 -16.50 -33.89
C ASN A 224 -0.53 -16.25 -35.35
N PRO A 225 0.77 -16.18 -35.66
CA PRO A 225 1.24 -15.88 -37.01
C PRO A 225 0.75 -16.89 -38.05
N MET A 226 0.29 -18.07 -37.62
CA MET A 226 -0.31 -19.09 -38.47
C MET A 226 -1.80 -18.85 -38.77
N LEU A 227 -2.50 -17.98 -38.05
CA LEU A 227 -3.90 -17.64 -38.34
C LEU A 227 -4.03 -16.97 -39.71
N PHE A 228 -3.17 -16.00 -40.04
CA PHE A 228 -3.23 -15.32 -41.34
C PHE A 228 -2.95 -16.27 -42.52
N PRO A 229 -1.90 -17.12 -42.50
CA PRO A 229 -1.71 -18.20 -43.48
C PRO A 229 -2.88 -19.18 -43.55
N ALA A 230 -3.49 -19.56 -42.42
CA ALA A 230 -4.64 -20.47 -42.41
C ALA A 230 -5.89 -19.83 -43.04
N MET A 231 -6.16 -18.55 -42.75
CA MET A 231 -7.22 -17.78 -43.40
C MET A 231 -6.96 -17.62 -44.90
N LEU A 232 -5.71 -17.34 -45.28
CA LEU A 232 -5.30 -17.26 -46.69
C LEU A 232 -5.48 -18.61 -47.39
N LEU A 233 -5.09 -19.71 -46.74
CA LEU A 233 -5.25 -21.07 -47.25
C LEU A 233 -6.74 -21.38 -47.45
N ALA A 234 -7.59 -21.11 -46.45
CA ALA A 234 -9.03 -21.32 -46.54
C ALA A 234 -9.66 -20.51 -47.69
N LEU A 235 -9.29 -19.23 -47.81
CA LEU A 235 -9.76 -18.36 -48.89
C LEU A 235 -9.26 -18.85 -50.26
N SER A 236 -8.01 -19.28 -50.35
CA SER A 236 -7.43 -19.82 -51.59
C SER A 236 -8.09 -21.14 -51.99
N LEU A 237 -8.39 -22.01 -51.02
CA LEU A 237 -9.09 -23.28 -51.22
C LEU A 237 -10.51 -23.01 -51.72
N LEU A 238 -11.22 -22.06 -51.10
CA LEU A 238 -12.57 -21.66 -51.52
C LEU A 238 -12.56 -21.10 -52.94
N LEU A 239 -11.69 -20.14 -53.25
CA LEU A 239 -11.63 -19.50 -54.57
C LEU A 239 -11.18 -20.49 -55.67
N ALA A 240 -10.10 -21.25 -55.43
CA ALA A 240 -9.59 -22.20 -56.40
C ALA A 240 -10.61 -23.32 -56.66
N SER A 241 -11.26 -23.83 -55.62
CA SER A 241 -12.29 -24.87 -55.76
C SER A 241 -13.54 -24.32 -56.44
N THR A 242 -13.93 -23.07 -56.18
CA THR A 242 -15.03 -22.39 -56.89
C THR A 242 -14.75 -22.32 -58.39
N VAL A 243 -13.52 -21.96 -58.78
CA VAL A 243 -13.09 -21.94 -60.20
C VAL A 243 -13.16 -23.34 -60.81
N VAL A 244 -12.61 -24.35 -60.12
CA VAL A 244 -12.62 -25.75 -60.60
C VAL A 244 -14.05 -26.25 -60.78
N VAL A 245 -14.92 -26.03 -59.78
CA VAL A 245 -16.33 -26.44 -59.81
C VAL A 245 -17.08 -25.69 -60.91
N HIS A 246 -16.93 -24.37 -61.04
CA HIS A 246 -17.62 -23.58 -62.06
C HIS A 246 -17.31 -24.06 -63.50
N PHE A 247 -16.04 -24.33 -63.81
CA PHE A 247 -15.64 -24.74 -65.16
C PHE A 247 -15.84 -26.24 -65.45
N SER A 248 -15.83 -27.08 -64.42
CA SER A 248 -15.79 -28.54 -64.59
C SER A 248 -17.11 -29.25 -64.31
N TYR A 249 -17.99 -28.62 -63.54
CA TYR A 249 -19.28 -29.19 -63.18
C TYR A 249 -20.21 -29.18 -64.40
N SER A 250 -20.64 -30.37 -64.81
CA SER A 250 -21.40 -30.58 -66.03
C SER A 250 -22.82 -31.02 -65.71
N LYS A 251 -23.81 -30.24 -66.16
CA LYS A 251 -25.27 -30.52 -66.11
C LYS A 251 -25.90 -30.45 -64.71
N PRO A 252 -26.56 -29.32 -64.36
CA PRO A 252 -26.50 -28.00 -65.00
C PRO A 252 -25.16 -27.31 -64.76
N ARG A 253 -24.77 -26.36 -65.64
CA ARG A 253 -23.61 -25.50 -65.36
C ARG A 253 -23.95 -24.59 -64.19
N LEU A 254 -23.09 -24.57 -63.17
CA LEU A 254 -23.28 -23.73 -62.00
C LEU A 254 -22.87 -22.29 -62.32
N SER A 255 -23.64 -21.30 -61.83
CA SER A 255 -23.18 -19.91 -61.83
C SER A 255 -21.97 -19.75 -60.90
N TRP A 256 -21.27 -18.63 -60.98
CA TRP A 256 -20.16 -18.33 -60.05
C TRP A 256 -20.62 -18.33 -58.59
N LEU A 257 -21.83 -17.82 -58.32
CA LEU A 257 -22.40 -17.79 -56.98
C LEU A 257 -22.76 -19.20 -56.50
N ASP A 258 -23.40 -20.01 -57.35
CA ASP A 258 -23.78 -21.38 -57.00
C ASP A 258 -22.54 -22.28 -56.79
N ALA A 259 -21.50 -22.10 -57.60
CA ALA A 259 -20.24 -22.81 -57.44
C ALA A 259 -19.52 -22.44 -56.14
N MET A 260 -19.53 -21.15 -55.76
CA MET A 260 -18.97 -20.69 -54.49
C MET A 260 -19.79 -21.20 -53.30
N TYR A 261 -21.11 -21.13 -53.41
CA TYR A 261 -22.05 -21.65 -52.41
C TYR A 261 -21.83 -23.15 -52.17
N PHE A 262 -21.81 -23.94 -53.25
CA PHE A 262 -21.59 -25.38 -53.17
C PHE A 262 -20.20 -25.74 -52.61
N THR A 263 -19.17 -24.99 -53.00
CA THR A 263 -17.82 -25.15 -52.47
C THR A 263 -17.75 -24.82 -50.98
N ALA A 264 -18.38 -23.71 -50.56
CA ALA A 264 -18.43 -23.31 -49.16
C ALA A 264 -19.15 -24.35 -48.30
N GLU A 265 -20.31 -24.85 -48.74
CA GLU A 265 -21.06 -25.93 -48.10
C GLU A 265 -20.23 -27.21 -47.94
N THR A 266 -19.43 -27.55 -48.96
CA THR A 266 -18.55 -28.72 -48.94
C THR A 266 -17.37 -28.55 -47.98
N ILE A 267 -16.71 -27.38 -47.98
CA ILE A 267 -15.55 -27.09 -47.12
C ILE A 267 -15.95 -26.99 -45.64
N THR A 268 -17.10 -26.36 -45.37
CA THR A 268 -17.65 -26.16 -44.02
C THR A 268 -18.37 -27.38 -43.48
N THR A 269 -18.48 -28.45 -44.27
CA THR A 269 -19.16 -29.72 -43.92
C THR A 269 -20.67 -29.60 -43.64
N VAL A 270 -21.33 -28.56 -44.14
CA VAL A 270 -22.77 -28.38 -43.92
C VAL A 270 -23.60 -29.38 -44.75
N GLY A 271 -23.28 -29.50 -46.04
CA GLY A 271 -23.81 -30.56 -46.91
C GLY A 271 -25.35 -30.65 -47.00
N TYR A 272 -26.06 -29.55 -47.23
CA TYR A 272 -27.49 -29.53 -47.57
C TYR A 272 -27.88 -30.47 -48.72
N GLY A 273 -26.95 -30.74 -49.65
CA GLY A 273 -27.13 -31.76 -50.69
C GLY A 273 -27.93 -31.29 -51.91
N GLU A 274 -28.09 -29.97 -52.08
CA GLU A 274 -28.75 -29.36 -53.25
C GLU A 274 -27.97 -29.61 -54.54
N PHE A 275 -26.63 -29.64 -54.45
CA PHE A 275 -25.73 -30.01 -55.53
C PHE A 275 -24.95 -31.28 -55.16
N THR A 276 -24.73 -32.17 -56.13
CA THR A 276 -24.04 -33.45 -55.89
C THR A 276 -22.99 -33.77 -56.95
N PHE A 277 -21.90 -34.42 -56.53
CA PHE A 277 -20.86 -34.92 -57.44
C PHE A 277 -21.19 -36.32 -58.00
N LEU A 278 -22.33 -36.93 -57.63
CA LEU A 278 -22.66 -38.32 -57.96
C LEU A 278 -22.68 -38.59 -59.47
N HIS A 279 -23.21 -37.65 -60.25
CA HIS A 279 -23.32 -37.75 -61.71
C HIS A 279 -22.17 -37.05 -62.47
N GLN A 280 -21.10 -36.68 -61.77
CA GLN A 280 -19.94 -36.01 -62.35
C GLN A 280 -18.82 -37.01 -62.69
N SER A 281 -17.83 -36.56 -63.45
CA SER A 281 -16.66 -37.36 -63.83
C SER A 281 -15.91 -37.94 -62.62
N ALA A 282 -15.26 -39.09 -62.80
CA ALA A 282 -14.53 -39.77 -61.72
C ALA A 282 -13.44 -38.87 -61.09
N TRP A 283 -12.77 -38.05 -61.90
CA TRP A 283 -11.76 -37.12 -61.40
C TRP A 283 -12.36 -36.02 -60.51
N LEU A 284 -13.55 -35.48 -60.85
CA LEU A 284 -14.20 -34.42 -60.06
C LEU A 284 -14.72 -34.99 -58.73
N ARG A 285 -15.10 -36.26 -58.71
CA ARG A 285 -15.44 -36.99 -57.48
C ARG A 285 -14.23 -37.19 -56.58
N ILE A 286 -13.07 -37.56 -57.13
CA ILE A 286 -11.81 -37.66 -56.35
C ILE A 286 -11.40 -36.28 -55.82
N PHE A 287 -11.54 -35.24 -56.64
CA PHE A 287 -11.33 -33.86 -56.21
C PHE A 287 -12.26 -33.47 -55.06
N ALA A 288 -13.56 -33.80 -55.14
CA ALA A 288 -14.52 -33.52 -54.08
C ALA A 288 -14.15 -34.24 -52.77
N VAL A 289 -13.71 -35.50 -52.82
CA VAL A 289 -13.22 -36.23 -51.64
C VAL A 289 -12.01 -35.51 -51.03
N ALA A 290 -11.02 -35.13 -51.85
CA ALA A 290 -9.86 -34.38 -51.38
C ALA A 290 -10.25 -33.01 -50.80
N LEU A 291 -11.23 -32.32 -51.41
CA LEU A 291 -11.77 -31.04 -50.96
C LEU A 291 -12.46 -31.16 -49.60
N MET A 292 -13.23 -32.23 -49.36
CA MET A 292 -13.86 -32.48 -48.06
C MET A 292 -12.82 -32.68 -46.97
N PHE A 293 -11.80 -33.54 -47.20
CA PHE A 293 -10.73 -33.74 -46.22
C PHE A 293 -9.95 -32.45 -45.93
N THR A 294 -9.54 -31.73 -46.98
CA THR A 294 -8.80 -30.47 -46.85
C THR A 294 -9.65 -29.39 -46.18
N GLY A 295 -10.95 -29.34 -46.51
CA GLY A 295 -11.91 -28.41 -45.94
C GLY A 295 -12.15 -28.64 -44.45
N VAL A 296 -12.35 -29.89 -44.04
CA VAL A 296 -12.45 -30.28 -42.62
C VAL A 296 -11.19 -29.88 -41.86
N THR A 297 -10.00 -30.23 -42.37
CA THR A 297 -8.73 -29.90 -41.71
C THR A 297 -8.56 -28.39 -41.58
N THR A 298 -8.83 -27.63 -42.64
CA THR A 298 -8.68 -26.17 -42.63
C THR A 298 -9.68 -25.52 -41.68
N THR A 299 -10.93 -25.96 -41.70
CA THR A 299 -11.98 -25.46 -40.79
C THR A 299 -11.64 -25.78 -39.33
N ALA A 300 -11.19 -27.00 -39.04
CA ALA A 300 -10.76 -27.40 -37.70
C ALA A 300 -9.58 -26.56 -37.19
N LEU A 301 -8.59 -26.28 -38.04
CA LEU A 301 -7.48 -25.38 -37.70
C LEU A 301 -7.95 -23.95 -37.43
N LEU A 302 -8.86 -23.42 -38.26
CA LEU A 302 -9.42 -22.08 -38.05
C LEU A 302 -10.20 -21.99 -36.73
N VAL A 303 -11.02 -23.00 -36.41
CA VAL A 303 -11.74 -23.06 -35.13
C VAL A 303 -10.77 -23.18 -33.96
N ALA A 304 -9.73 -24.00 -34.07
CA ALA A 304 -8.70 -24.12 -33.04
C ALA A 304 -7.96 -22.80 -32.79
N PHE A 305 -7.59 -22.06 -33.83
CA PHE A 305 -6.98 -20.74 -33.68
C PHE A 305 -7.96 -19.69 -33.16
N LEU A 306 -9.24 -19.74 -33.53
CA LEU A 306 -10.27 -18.87 -32.93
C LEU A 306 -10.43 -19.16 -31.43
N ALA A 307 -10.45 -20.43 -31.04
CA ALA A 307 -10.53 -20.84 -29.65
C ALA A 307 -9.30 -20.39 -28.86
N ASP A 308 -8.10 -20.55 -29.43
CA ASP A 308 -6.85 -20.03 -28.84
C ASP A 308 -6.90 -18.51 -28.68
N LEU A 309 -7.41 -17.78 -29.67
CA LEU A 309 -7.60 -16.33 -29.58
C LEU A 309 -8.59 -15.93 -28.47
N LEU A 310 -9.71 -16.64 -28.32
CA LEU A 310 -10.69 -16.36 -27.26
C LEU A 310 -10.19 -16.73 -25.86
N LEU A 311 -9.32 -17.75 -25.75
CA LEU A 311 -8.81 -18.25 -24.47
C LEU A 311 -7.47 -17.62 -24.06
N SER A 312 -6.72 -17.05 -25.01
CA SER A 312 -5.36 -16.59 -24.76
C SER A 312 -5.32 -15.43 -23.76
N ARG A 313 -4.86 -15.74 -22.56
CA ARG A 313 -4.53 -14.76 -21.51
C ARG A 313 -3.30 -13.91 -21.84
N ARG A 314 -2.56 -14.28 -22.89
CA ARG A 314 -1.37 -13.57 -23.40
C ARG A 314 -1.67 -12.11 -23.77
N PHE A 315 -2.88 -11.81 -24.23
CA PHE A 315 -3.33 -10.45 -24.57
C PHE A 315 -3.25 -9.48 -23.38
N VAL A 316 -3.56 -9.94 -22.17
CA VAL A 316 -3.52 -9.10 -20.97
C VAL A 316 -2.06 -8.84 -20.56
N GLN A 317 -1.17 -9.82 -20.75
CA GLN A 317 0.23 -9.73 -20.34
C GLN A 317 1.04 -8.73 -21.18
N SER A 318 0.86 -8.72 -22.50
CA SER A 318 1.59 -7.83 -23.41
C SER A 318 1.05 -6.39 -23.38
N ALA A 319 -0.25 -6.21 -23.13
CA ALA A 319 -0.91 -4.91 -23.13
C ALA A 319 -0.37 -3.98 -22.03
N GLY A 320 -0.12 -4.51 -20.83
CA GLY A 320 0.46 -3.75 -19.73
C GLY A 320 1.83 -3.16 -20.05
N VAL A 321 2.74 -3.98 -20.59
CA VAL A 321 4.08 -3.55 -21.04
C VAL A 321 3.96 -2.46 -22.11
N ARG A 322 3.07 -2.63 -23.09
CA ARG A 322 2.87 -1.65 -24.18
C ARG A 322 2.37 -0.30 -23.65
N ARG A 323 1.41 -0.31 -22.73
CA ARG A 323 0.90 0.90 -22.09
C ARG A 323 2.00 1.60 -21.28
N ALA A 324 2.74 0.84 -20.48
CA ALA A 324 3.84 1.36 -19.66
C ALA A 324 4.99 1.96 -20.50
N ARG A 325 5.27 1.42 -21.70
CA ARG A 325 6.32 1.95 -22.60
C ARG A 325 6.16 3.42 -22.99
N HIS A 326 4.93 3.93 -22.98
CA HIS A 326 4.62 5.31 -23.36
C HIS A 326 4.59 6.27 -22.17
N LEU A 327 4.64 5.74 -20.94
CA LEU A 327 4.66 6.56 -19.73
C LEU A 327 6.02 7.25 -19.55
N ARG A 328 5.98 8.43 -18.93
CA ARG A 328 7.13 9.22 -18.51
C ARG A 328 6.76 9.93 -17.22
N ASN A 329 7.72 10.12 -16.32
CA ASN A 329 7.47 10.75 -15.02
C ASN A 329 6.35 10.04 -14.24
N HIS A 330 6.19 8.73 -14.47
CA HIS A 330 5.24 7.85 -13.80
C HIS A 330 5.88 7.20 -12.59
N ILE A 331 5.08 6.69 -11.66
CA ILE A 331 5.57 5.96 -10.49
C ILE A 331 5.37 4.46 -10.75
N ILE A 332 6.40 3.67 -10.46
CA ILE A 332 6.32 2.21 -10.59
C ILE A 332 6.09 1.62 -9.21
N VAL A 333 5.09 0.76 -9.07
CA VAL A 333 4.83 -0.01 -7.86
C VAL A 333 5.06 -1.49 -8.14
N VAL A 334 5.98 -2.12 -7.41
CA VAL A 334 6.30 -3.54 -7.52
C VAL A 334 5.58 -4.31 -6.42
N GLY A 335 4.78 -5.29 -6.81
CA GLY A 335 3.91 -6.08 -5.94
C GLY A 335 2.55 -5.42 -5.74
N LEU A 336 1.49 -6.13 -6.12
CA LEU A 336 0.09 -5.73 -6.01
C LEU A 336 -0.60 -6.52 -4.89
N GLY A 337 -0.04 -6.48 -3.68
CA GLY A 337 -0.73 -6.95 -2.48
C GLY A 337 -1.71 -5.92 -1.92
N SER A 338 -2.26 -6.14 -0.73
CA SER A 338 -3.09 -5.14 -0.02
C SER A 338 -2.35 -3.80 0.16
N PHE A 339 -1.05 -3.87 0.43
CA PHE A 339 -0.22 -2.67 0.58
C PHE A 339 0.04 -1.97 -0.76
N GLY A 340 0.41 -2.73 -1.79
CA GLY A 340 0.66 -2.19 -3.12
C GLY A 340 -0.59 -1.58 -3.75
N SER A 341 -1.74 -2.24 -3.64
CA SER A 341 -3.01 -1.74 -4.16
C SER A 341 -3.43 -0.44 -3.47
N ARG A 342 -3.21 -0.33 -2.15
CA ARG A 342 -3.46 0.91 -1.41
C ARG A 342 -2.58 2.06 -1.89
N VAL A 343 -1.28 1.83 -2.03
CA VAL A 343 -0.33 2.84 -2.54
C VAL A 343 -0.67 3.25 -3.97
N VAL A 344 -1.04 2.31 -4.85
CA VAL A 344 -1.51 2.60 -6.21
C VAL A 344 -2.74 3.49 -6.18
N GLY A 345 -3.72 3.19 -5.32
CA GLY A 345 -4.92 4.00 -5.12
C GLY A 345 -4.59 5.44 -4.70
N ASP A 346 -3.77 5.60 -3.66
CA ASP A 346 -3.40 6.91 -3.12
C ASP A 346 -2.61 7.76 -4.14
N LEU A 347 -1.65 7.15 -4.87
CA LEU A 347 -0.90 7.83 -5.93
C LEU A 347 -1.80 8.24 -7.11
N THR A 348 -2.73 7.37 -7.48
CA THR A 348 -3.67 7.61 -8.57
C THR A 348 -4.68 8.71 -8.21
N ALA A 349 -5.15 8.74 -6.96
CA ALA A 349 -6.00 9.78 -6.42
C ALA A 349 -5.28 11.13 -6.32
N ALA A 350 -3.98 11.12 -6.01
CA ALA A 350 -3.11 12.29 -6.05
C ALA A 350 -2.80 12.78 -7.48
N GLY A 351 -3.27 12.08 -8.52
CA GLY A 351 -3.19 12.50 -9.90
C GLY A 351 -1.88 12.14 -10.60
N TYR A 352 -1.19 11.09 -10.15
CA TYR A 352 0.02 10.58 -10.82
C TYR A 352 -0.30 9.42 -11.75
N ASP A 353 0.44 9.32 -12.86
CA ASP A 353 0.47 8.09 -13.67
C ASP A 353 1.24 7.01 -12.92
N VAL A 354 0.64 5.82 -12.78
CA VAL A 354 1.22 4.68 -12.08
C VAL A 354 1.33 3.49 -13.04
N ALA A 355 2.37 2.67 -12.89
CA ALA A 355 2.47 1.35 -13.50
C ALA A 355 2.80 0.32 -12.42
N VAL A 356 2.25 -0.89 -12.55
CA VAL A 356 2.45 -1.97 -11.57
C VAL A 356 3.29 -3.07 -12.19
N ILE A 357 4.21 -3.66 -11.42
CA ILE A 357 4.84 -4.94 -11.75
C ILE A 357 4.31 -5.98 -10.76
N GLU A 358 3.71 -7.06 -11.27
CA GLU A 358 3.17 -8.15 -10.45
C GLU A 358 3.60 -9.50 -11.03
N ARG A 359 3.96 -10.46 -10.16
CA ARG A 359 4.39 -11.80 -10.59
C ARG A 359 3.20 -12.74 -10.76
N ASP A 360 2.19 -12.64 -9.89
CA ASP A 360 1.01 -13.52 -9.92
C ASP A 360 -0.09 -12.99 -10.84
N GLU A 361 -0.31 -13.70 -11.94
CA GLU A 361 -1.35 -13.41 -12.94
C GLU A 361 -2.79 -13.63 -12.44
N ASN A 362 -2.97 -14.35 -11.33
CA ASN A 362 -4.28 -14.59 -10.73
C ASN A 362 -4.48 -13.78 -9.45
N ASN A 363 -3.64 -12.77 -9.21
CA ASN A 363 -3.73 -11.95 -8.01
C ASN A 363 -5.11 -11.24 -7.93
N ARG A 364 -5.77 -11.37 -6.77
CA ARG A 364 -7.10 -10.81 -6.50
C ARG A 364 -7.19 -9.29 -6.65
N PHE A 365 -6.08 -8.56 -6.55
CA PHE A 365 -6.04 -7.10 -6.63
C PHE A 365 -5.89 -6.57 -8.06
N LEU A 366 -5.79 -7.44 -9.08
CA LEU A 366 -5.70 -7.04 -10.49
C LEU A 366 -6.92 -6.25 -10.95
N SER A 367 -8.12 -6.55 -10.43
CA SER A 367 -9.33 -5.80 -10.73
C SER A 367 -9.25 -4.35 -10.25
N THR A 368 -8.65 -4.10 -9.08
CA THR A 368 -8.44 -2.74 -8.56
C THR A 368 -7.52 -1.93 -9.48
N ALA A 369 -6.47 -2.54 -10.02
CA ALA A 369 -5.59 -1.87 -10.99
C ALA A 369 -6.33 -1.55 -12.30
N ASP A 370 -7.18 -2.45 -12.78
CA ASP A 370 -8.01 -2.25 -13.99
C ASP A 370 -9.05 -1.14 -13.79
N GLU A 371 -9.75 -1.12 -12.65
CA GLU A 371 -10.71 -0.07 -12.27
C GLU A 371 -10.04 1.32 -12.21
N LEU A 372 -8.80 1.37 -11.73
CA LEU A 372 -7.99 2.58 -11.68
C LEU A 372 -7.30 2.91 -13.02
N ASP A 373 -7.50 2.12 -14.08
CA ASP A 373 -6.86 2.26 -15.39
C ASP A 373 -5.31 2.28 -15.32
N VAL A 374 -4.75 1.46 -14.42
CA VAL A 374 -3.31 1.33 -14.18
C VAL A 374 -2.77 0.12 -14.94
N PRO A 375 -1.77 0.28 -15.83
CA PRO A 375 -1.17 -0.86 -16.52
C PRO A 375 -0.40 -1.77 -15.56
N VAL A 376 -0.64 -3.08 -15.66
CA VAL A 376 0.06 -4.13 -14.91
C VAL A 376 1.00 -4.90 -15.83
N ILE A 377 2.27 -4.95 -15.47
CA ILE A 377 3.32 -5.71 -16.15
C ILE A 377 3.50 -7.01 -15.39
N PHE A 378 3.25 -8.13 -16.05
CA PHE A 378 3.49 -9.43 -15.44
C PHE A 378 4.94 -9.85 -15.60
N GLY A 379 5.62 -10.11 -14.49
CA GLY A 379 7.02 -10.53 -14.50
C GLY A 379 7.68 -10.47 -13.13
N ASP A 380 8.86 -11.08 -13.05
CA ASP A 380 9.70 -11.03 -11.86
C ASP A 380 10.51 -9.73 -11.85
N ALA A 381 10.34 -8.91 -10.82
CA ALA A 381 11.01 -7.62 -10.68
C ALA A 381 12.49 -7.73 -10.29
N THR A 382 12.95 -8.90 -9.85
CA THR A 382 14.38 -9.18 -9.65
C THR A 382 15.14 -9.22 -10.98
N LEU A 383 14.42 -9.47 -12.10
CA LEU A 383 15.00 -9.51 -13.43
C LEU A 383 15.07 -8.12 -14.05
N ARG A 384 16.27 -7.74 -14.48
CA ARG A 384 16.56 -6.48 -15.18
C ARG A 384 15.63 -6.22 -16.37
N GLN A 385 15.32 -7.25 -17.18
CA GLN A 385 14.46 -7.13 -18.37
C GLN A 385 13.02 -6.69 -18.01
N THR A 386 12.50 -7.11 -16.86
CA THR A 386 11.17 -6.71 -16.38
C THR A 386 11.16 -5.23 -16.01
N LEU A 387 12.18 -4.78 -15.29
CA LEU A 387 12.36 -3.38 -14.89
C LEU A 387 12.54 -2.46 -16.10
N GLU A 388 13.32 -2.90 -17.10
CA GLU A 388 13.47 -2.19 -18.39
C GLU A 388 12.13 -2.07 -19.13
N SER A 389 11.35 -3.15 -19.15
CA SER A 389 10.01 -3.17 -19.76
C SER A 389 9.04 -2.19 -19.08
N ALA A 390 9.21 -1.97 -17.76
CA ALA A 390 8.47 -0.99 -16.97
C ALA A 390 8.94 0.46 -17.11
N ARG A 391 10.01 0.70 -17.88
CA ARG A 391 10.59 2.03 -18.09
C ARG A 391 11.05 2.70 -16.79
N VAL A 392 11.72 1.94 -15.91
CA VAL A 392 12.35 2.51 -14.70
C VAL A 392 13.29 3.67 -15.02
N ASP A 393 13.89 3.67 -16.22
CA ASP A 393 14.72 4.75 -16.77
C ASP A 393 13.98 6.08 -16.95
N ARG A 394 12.64 6.10 -16.93
CA ARG A 394 11.81 7.31 -17.06
C ARG A 394 10.85 7.52 -15.90
N ALA A 395 10.93 6.65 -14.90
CA ALA A 395 10.09 6.73 -13.73
C ALA A 395 10.47 7.95 -12.88
N ARG A 396 9.47 8.51 -12.21
CA ARG A 396 9.63 9.53 -11.19
C ARG A 396 10.13 8.93 -9.88
N ALA A 397 9.65 7.73 -9.54
CA ALA A 397 10.03 6.96 -8.37
C ALA A 397 9.66 5.48 -8.58
N VAL A 398 10.29 4.59 -7.80
CA VAL A 398 9.96 3.16 -7.77
C VAL A 398 9.71 2.73 -6.33
N ALA A 399 8.53 2.16 -6.06
CA ALA A 399 8.15 1.60 -4.77
C ALA A 399 8.16 0.07 -4.86
N VAL A 400 8.96 -0.60 -4.03
CA VAL A 400 9.06 -2.07 -4.01
C VAL A 400 8.37 -2.59 -2.75
N LEU A 401 7.16 -3.14 -2.93
CA LEU A 401 6.16 -3.32 -1.87
C LEU A 401 5.66 -4.77 -1.77
N THR A 402 6.41 -5.74 -2.30
CA THR A 402 6.03 -7.15 -2.23
C THR A 402 5.98 -7.62 -0.77
N GLN A 403 5.36 -8.78 -0.52
CA GLN A 403 5.30 -9.38 0.81
C GLN A 403 6.62 -10.03 1.24
N ASP A 404 7.58 -10.21 0.33
CA ASP A 404 8.85 -10.87 0.58
C ASP A 404 9.98 -9.83 0.68
N ASP A 405 10.55 -9.69 1.87
CA ASP A 405 11.63 -8.74 2.15
C ASP A 405 12.87 -9.03 1.29
N MET A 406 13.18 -10.30 0.99
CA MET A 406 14.33 -10.67 0.18
C MET A 406 14.13 -10.23 -1.28
N VAL A 407 12.93 -10.45 -1.84
CA VAL A 407 12.58 -9.96 -3.18
C VAL A 407 12.64 -8.43 -3.24
N ASN A 408 12.20 -7.74 -2.17
CA ASN A 408 12.26 -6.29 -2.10
C ASN A 408 13.72 -5.78 -2.10
N ILE A 409 14.58 -6.40 -1.29
CA ILE A 409 16.01 -6.06 -1.21
C ILE A 409 16.72 -6.34 -2.53
N GLU A 410 16.52 -7.52 -3.14
CA GLU A 410 17.13 -7.91 -4.41
C GLU A 410 16.72 -6.96 -5.53
N THR A 411 15.42 -6.70 -5.68
CA THR A 411 14.88 -5.74 -6.67
C THR A 411 15.47 -4.34 -6.43
N GLY A 412 15.58 -3.91 -5.17
CA GLY A 412 16.20 -2.64 -4.80
C GLY A 412 17.66 -2.54 -5.25
N ILE A 413 18.45 -3.61 -5.07
CA ILE A 413 19.86 -3.64 -5.48
C ILE A 413 19.97 -3.54 -7.01
N VAL A 414 19.15 -4.29 -7.74
CA VAL A 414 19.11 -4.22 -9.21
C VAL A 414 18.72 -2.82 -9.69
N LEU A 415 17.72 -2.20 -9.07
CA LEU A 415 17.33 -0.81 -9.37
C LEU A 415 18.46 0.19 -9.11
N ARG A 416 19.19 0.07 -7.99
CA ARG A 416 20.35 0.92 -7.69
C ARG A 416 21.47 0.75 -8.70
N GLU A 417 21.72 -0.48 -9.16
CA GLU A 417 22.69 -0.73 -10.22
C GLU A 417 22.24 -0.12 -11.55
N MET A 418 20.95 -0.18 -11.88
CA MET A 418 20.38 0.37 -13.12
C MET A 418 20.32 1.90 -13.14
N LEU A 419 19.99 2.52 -12.01
CA LEU A 419 19.68 3.95 -11.90
C LEU A 419 20.83 4.75 -11.27
N GLY A 420 21.85 4.08 -10.74
CA GLY A 420 22.93 4.73 -10.02
C GLY A 420 23.85 5.61 -10.88
N PRO A 421 24.59 6.54 -10.27
CA PRO A 421 25.40 7.56 -10.97
C PRO A 421 26.46 7.00 -11.93
N ARG A 422 26.91 5.76 -11.71
CA ARG A 422 27.96 5.11 -12.50
C ARG A 422 27.52 4.66 -13.89
N VAL A 423 26.22 4.43 -14.09
CA VAL A 423 25.68 3.86 -15.34
C VAL A 423 25.07 4.93 -16.25
N MET A 424 24.66 6.08 -15.68
CA MET A 424 24.13 7.22 -16.44
C MET A 424 24.91 8.54 -16.23
N PRO A 425 26.22 8.59 -16.58
CA PRO A 425 27.07 9.76 -16.32
C PRO A 425 26.69 11.03 -17.11
N GLU A 426 25.92 10.90 -18.20
CA GLU A 426 25.53 12.04 -19.07
C GLU A 426 24.14 12.62 -18.75
N VAL A 427 23.41 12.02 -17.80
CA VAL A 427 22.06 12.42 -17.46
C VAL A 427 22.08 13.12 -16.11
N ASN A 428 22.12 14.45 -16.11
CA ASN A 428 21.97 15.26 -14.90
C ASN A 428 20.50 15.17 -14.42
N ARG A 429 20.13 14.04 -13.81
CA ARG A 429 18.83 13.82 -13.17
C ARG A 429 19.00 13.72 -11.67
N PRO A 430 18.06 14.27 -10.88
CA PRO A 430 17.95 13.92 -9.48
C PRO A 430 17.80 12.39 -9.37
N ASP A 431 18.46 11.79 -8.37
CA ASP A 431 18.38 10.34 -8.11
C ASP A 431 16.90 9.92 -8.06
N VAL A 432 16.54 8.90 -8.84
CA VAL A 432 15.17 8.35 -8.84
C VAL A 432 14.92 7.73 -7.46
N PRO A 433 13.95 8.22 -6.66
CA PRO A 433 13.69 7.68 -5.34
C PRO A 433 13.27 6.21 -5.44
N ILE A 434 14.02 5.35 -4.76
CA ILE A 434 13.70 3.92 -4.58
C ILE A 434 13.18 3.75 -3.16
N VAL A 435 11.91 3.42 -3.02
CA VAL A 435 11.25 3.17 -1.73
C VAL A 435 11.16 1.67 -1.53
N LEU A 436 11.77 1.16 -0.46
CA LEU A 436 11.78 -0.25 -0.12
C LEU A 436 10.92 -0.52 1.09
N ARG A 437 9.93 -1.40 0.93
CA ARG A 437 9.23 -1.99 2.05
C ARG A 437 10.10 -3.10 2.64
N ILE A 438 10.32 -3.05 3.95
CA ILE A 438 10.86 -4.15 4.73
C ILE A 438 9.92 -4.39 5.90
N TYR A 439 9.76 -5.63 6.37
CA TYR A 439 8.92 -5.90 7.53
C TYR A 439 9.66 -5.53 8.81
N ASP A 440 10.85 -6.10 9.00
CA ASP A 440 11.66 -5.94 10.20
C ASP A 440 12.52 -4.67 10.17
N ARG A 441 12.51 -3.92 11.28
CA ARG A 441 13.30 -2.70 11.44
C ARG A 441 14.80 -2.96 11.40
N THR A 442 15.28 -3.96 12.13
CA THR A 442 16.73 -4.21 12.27
C THR A 442 17.36 -4.62 10.95
N LEU A 443 16.64 -5.43 10.16
CA LEU A 443 16.98 -5.74 8.79
C LEU A 443 16.95 -4.48 7.92
N GLY A 444 15.92 -3.65 8.07
CA GLY A 444 15.78 -2.38 7.36
C GLY A 444 16.97 -1.44 7.56
N ASP A 445 17.38 -1.22 8.81
CA ASP A 445 18.52 -0.37 9.17
C ASP A 445 19.84 -0.91 8.57
N ALA A 446 20.03 -2.23 8.60
CA ALA A 446 21.20 -2.89 8.03
C ALA A 446 21.26 -2.73 6.51
N VAL A 447 20.13 -2.91 5.81
CA VAL A 447 20.00 -2.74 4.35
C VAL A 447 20.24 -1.29 3.95
N ALA A 448 19.60 -0.34 4.63
CA ALA A 448 19.75 1.09 4.39
C ALA A 448 21.23 1.49 4.47
N LYS A 449 21.92 1.12 5.57
CA LYS A 449 23.32 1.45 5.79
C LYS A 449 24.27 0.75 4.80
N ARG A 450 24.02 -0.51 4.45
CA ARG A 450 24.93 -1.30 3.62
C ARG A 450 24.87 -0.91 2.14
N PHE A 451 23.68 -0.59 1.64
CA PHE A 451 23.45 -0.33 0.21
C PHE A 451 23.14 1.14 -0.10
N GLY A 452 23.04 1.99 0.93
CA GLY A 452 22.79 3.42 0.82
C GLY A 452 21.38 3.75 0.34
N PHE A 453 20.37 2.97 0.77
CA PHE A 453 18.97 3.30 0.50
C PHE A 453 18.48 4.34 1.50
N GLU A 454 17.98 5.46 0.99
CA GLU A 454 17.43 6.55 1.82
C GLU A 454 16.00 6.26 2.29
N ASN A 455 15.22 5.52 1.50
CA ASN A 455 13.78 5.34 1.71
C ASN A 455 13.42 3.88 2.03
N VAL A 456 14.04 3.31 3.07
CA VAL A 456 13.58 2.05 3.64
C VAL A 456 12.45 2.33 4.64
N ARG A 457 11.33 1.61 4.51
CA ARG A 457 10.15 1.77 5.37
C ARG A 457 9.76 0.44 6.00
N SER A 458 9.89 0.38 7.33
CA SER A 458 9.38 -0.75 8.11
C SER A 458 7.87 -0.61 8.30
N THR A 459 7.09 -1.57 7.80
CA THR A 459 5.64 -1.59 8.06
C THR A 459 5.33 -1.81 9.53
N VAL A 460 6.19 -2.54 10.25
CA VAL A 460 6.04 -2.78 11.69
C VAL A 460 6.27 -1.47 12.47
N ASP A 461 7.32 -0.71 12.17
CA ASP A 461 7.58 0.56 12.87
C ASP A 461 6.49 1.61 12.64
N LEU A 462 5.87 1.61 11.45
CA LEU A 462 4.79 2.54 11.12
C LEU A 462 3.45 2.13 11.75
N ALA A 463 3.19 0.83 11.88
CA ALA A 463 1.92 0.30 12.35
C ALA A 463 1.87 0.02 13.86
N ALA A 464 2.91 -0.58 14.45
CA ALA A 464 2.95 -0.96 15.87
C ALA A 464 2.51 0.17 16.81
N PRO A 465 2.90 1.45 16.61
CA PRO A 465 2.47 2.52 17.49
C PRO A 465 0.95 2.74 17.50
N TRP A 466 0.24 2.46 16.41
CA TRP A 466 -1.22 2.51 16.36
C TRP A 466 -1.86 1.41 17.20
N PHE A 467 -1.34 0.18 17.11
CA PHE A 467 -1.85 -0.95 17.90
C PHE A 467 -1.63 -0.73 19.39
N ILE A 468 -0.41 -0.33 19.77
CA ILE A 468 -0.03 -0.04 21.15
C ILE A 468 -0.86 1.12 21.70
N GLY A 469 -0.95 2.22 20.95
CA GLY A 469 -1.76 3.38 21.31
C GLY A 469 -3.23 3.02 21.53
N ALA A 470 -3.83 2.34 20.55
CA ALA A 470 -5.22 1.91 20.63
C ALA A 470 -5.48 0.98 21.81
N ALA A 471 -4.55 0.06 22.13
CA ALA A 471 -4.65 -0.87 23.25
C ALA A 471 -4.57 -0.16 24.61
N MET A 472 -3.77 0.92 24.66
CA MET A 472 -3.62 1.76 25.85
C MET A 472 -4.73 2.80 26.02
N GLY A 473 -5.71 2.86 25.10
CA GLY A 473 -6.80 3.83 25.16
C GLY A 473 -6.47 5.19 24.55
N LEU A 474 -5.44 5.25 23.72
CA LEU A 474 -4.95 6.46 23.07
C LEU A 474 -5.54 6.59 21.67
N GLN A 475 -5.81 7.82 21.26
CA GLN A 475 -6.23 8.10 19.89
C GLN A 475 -4.98 8.49 19.09
N VAL A 476 -4.45 7.56 18.31
CA VAL A 476 -3.37 7.85 17.36
C VAL A 476 -3.98 8.57 16.16
N LEU A 477 -3.37 9.68 15.74
CA LEU A 477 -3.87 10.52 14.65
C LEU A 477 -3.00 10.42 13.40
N GLY A 478 -1.73 10.08 13.55
CA GLY A 478 -0.78 9.96 12.45
C GLY A 478 0.54 9.36 12.90
N THR A 479 1.20 8.62 12.01
CA THR A 479 2.60 8.22 12.14
C THR A 479 3.36 8.64 10.90
N PHE A 480 4.60 9.08 11.09
CA PHE A 480 5.47 9.56 10.00
C PHE A 480 6.93 9.37 10.38
N SER A 481 7.84 9.55 9.42
CA SER A 481 9.28 9.41 9.65
C SER A 481 10.00 10.70 9.29
N VAL A 482 10.92 11.14 10.15
CA VAL A 482 11.85 12.23 9.86
C VAL A 482 13.26 11.68 9.95
N GLY A 483 13.93 11.62 8.79
CA GLY A 483 15.16 10.83 8.63
C GLY A 483 14.90 9.35 8.98
N PRO A 484 15.78 8.70 9.75
CA PRO A 484 15.61 7.31 10.18
C PRO A 484 14.70 7.13 11.42
N ARG A 485 14.14 8.21 11.98
CA ARG A 485 13.33 8.12 13.21
C ARG A 485 11.84 8.23 12.91
N SER A 486 11.06 7.36 13.54
CA SER A 486 9.59 7.38 13.47
C SER A 486 8.99 8.24 14.58
N PHE A 487 8.02 9.06 14.20
CA PHE A 487 7.24 9.97 15.04
C PHE A 487 5.76 9.61 14.99
N MET A 488 5.04 10.01 16.02
CA MET A 488 3.59 9.88 16.12
C MET A 488 2.98 11.23 16.48
N VAL A 489 1.79 11.51 15.95
CA VAL A 489 0.84 12.44 16.55
C VAL A 489 -0.28 11.66 17.22
N GLY A 490 -0.54 11.95 18.49
CA GLY A 490 -1.60 11.33 19.27
C GLY A 490 -2.43 12.37 20.01
N ALA A 491 -3.68 12.02 20.30
CA ALA A 491 -4.56 12.74 21.20
C ALA A 491 -4.82 11.91 22.46
N MET A 492 -4.88 12.62 23.58
CA MET A 492 -5.19 12.01 24.87
C MET A 492 -6.08 12.92 25.68
N HIS A 493 -7.05 12.29 26.33
CA HIS A 493 -7.84 12.92 27.36
C HIS A 493 -7.10 12.88 28.70
N VAL A 494 -6.94 14.04 29.33
CA VAL A 494 -6.36 14.15 30.68
C VAL A 494 -7.46 13.82 31.68
N ALA A 495 -7.37 12.66 32.32
CA ALA A 495 -8.33 12.29 33.34
C ALA A 495 -8.17 13.18 34.58
N PRO A 496 -9.27 13.60 35.23
CA PRO A 496 -9.20 14.26 36.54
C PRO A 496 -8.44 13.39 37.55
N GLY A 497 -7.49 13.99 38.27
CA GLY A 497 -6.62 13.29 39.22
C GLY A 497 -5.52 12.42 38.60
N SER A 498 -5.28 12.52 37.29
CA SER A 498 -4.10 11.92 36.64
C SER A 498 -2.81 12.68 37.01
N GLU A 499 -1.64 12.08 36.73
CA GLU A 499 -0.35 12.75 36.97
C GLU A 499 -0.17 14.01 36.09
N LEU A 500 -0.94 14.15 35.01
CA LEU A 500 -0.94 15.35 34.17
C LEU A 500 -1.92 16.42 34.65
N ASP A 501 -2.86 16.10 35.55
CA ASP A 501 -3.82 17.07 36.05
C ASP A 501 -3.12 18.09 36.96
N GLY A 502 -3.06 19.35 36.53
CA GLY A 502 -2.33 20.41 37.22
C GLY A 502 -0.84 20.44 36.91
N LEU A 503 -0.34 19.64 35.96
CA LEU A 503 1.06 19.68 35.53
C LEU A 503 1.32 20.89 34.61
N ARG A 504 2.47 21.54 34.76
CA ARG A 504 2.91 22.56 33.79
C ARG A 504 3.61 21.90 32.61
N MET A 505 3.39 22.43 31.41
CA MET A 505 3.96 21.85 30.19
C MET A 505 5.49 21.74 30.19
N PHE A 506 6.23 22.67 30.82
CA PHE A 506 7.69 22.57 30.90
C PHE A 506 8.20 21.40 31.76
N GLU A 507 7.34 20.83 32.61
CA GLU A 507 7.64 19.67 33.46
C GLU A 507 7.42 18.34 32.71
N MET A 508 6.83 18.38 31.51
CA MET A 508 6.68 17.23 30.62
C MET A 508 8.02 16.82 29.98
N SER A 509 8.07 15.61 29.41
CA SER A 509 9.25 15.14 28.67
C SER A 509 9.70 16.17 27.62
N THR A 510 11.00 16.39 27.55
CA THR A 510 11.58 17.34 26.58
C THR A 510 11.46 16.84 25.15
N GLN A 511 11.24 15.53 24.95
CA GLN A 511 11.14 14.87 23.65
C GLN A 511 9.72 14.79 23.09
N THR A 512 8.72 15.38 23.76
CA THR A 512 7.35 15.49 23.25
C THR A 512 6.90 16.94 23.18
N ARG A 513 6.01 17.26 22.24
CA ARG A 513 5.43 18.61 22.09
C ARG A 513 3.93 18.57 22.03
N VAL A 514 3.31 19.43 22.84
CA VAL A 514 1.89 19.74 22.72
C VAL A 514 1.71 20.69 21.55
N ILE A 515 0.89 20.29 20.58
CA ILE A 515 0.59 21.10 19.38
C ILE A 515 -0.74 21.83 19.52
N ALA A 516 -1.67 21.27 20.30
CA ALA A 516 -2.96 21.87 20.60
C ALA A 516 -3.52 21.33 21.93
N ILE A 517 -4.35 22.15 22.58
CA ILE A 517 -5.19 21.74 23.72
C ILE A 517 -6.63 22.13 23.40
N THR A 518 -7.56 21.20 23.57
CA THR A 518 -9.00 21.50 23.55
C THR A 518 -9.56 21.37 24.94
N ARG A 519 -10.34 22.37 25.35
CA ARG A 519 -11.12 22.36 26.60
C ARG A 519 -12.59 22.59 26.27
N ARG A 520 -13.49 22.07 27.10
CA ARG A 520 -14.93 22.24 26.90
C ARG A 520 -15.29 23.72 26.86
N ASP A 521 -16.08 24.10 25.86
CA ASP A 521 -16.62 25.46 25.67
C ASP A 521 -15.58 26.59 25.52
N THR A 522 -14.35 26.24 25.12
CA THR A 522 -13.30 27.23 24.79
C THR A 522 -12.75 27.00 23.38
N PRO A 523 -12.29 28.05 22.70
CA PRO A 523 -11.54 27.91 21.45
C PRO A 523 -10.32 27.00 21.62
N VAL A 524 -9.94 26.29 20.56
CA VAL A 524 -8.73 25.45 20.54
C VAL A 524 -7.51 26.31 20.84
N GLU A 525 -6.74 25.95 21.86
CA GLU A 525 -5.47 26.60 22.17
C GLU A 525 -4.37 25.98 21.30
N LEU A 526 -3.93 26.73 20.29
CA LEU A 526 -2.86 26.32 19.37
C LEU A 526 -1.48 26.69 19.91
N HIS A 527 -0.50 25.82 19.66
CA HIS A 527 0.90 26.05 20.00
C HIS A 527 1.11 26.54 21.45
N PRO A 528 0.54 25.85 22.46
CA PRO A 528 0.48 26.34 23.84
C PRO A 528 1.87 26.64 24.40
N ARG A 529 1.95 27.68 25.23
CA ARG A 529 3.21 28.14 25.81
C ARG A 529 3.74 27.15 26.85
N ARG A 530 5.05 27.21 27.11
CA ARG A 530 5.72 26.30 28.07
C ARG A 530 5.19 26.40 29.51
N ASP A 531 4.60 27.54 29.88
CA ASP A 531 4.00 27.81 31.17
C ASP A 531 2.50 27.43 31.25
N ALA A 532 1.91 26.95 30.16
CA ALA A 532 0.53 26.49 30.14
C ALA A 532 0.33 25.27 31.06
N TRP A 533 -0.86 25.20 31.66
CA TRP A 533 -1.27 24.15 32.56
C TRP A 533 -2.17 23.16 31.85
N LEU A 534 -1.95 21.87 32.12
CA LEU A 534 -2.88 20.81 31.77
C LEU A 534 -3.90 20.64 32.89
N ARG A 535 -5.17 20.47 32.53
CA ARG A 535 -6.27 20.28 33.49
C ARG A 535 -7.02 18.99 33.22
N GLY A 536 -7.53 18.37 34.27
CA GLY A 536 -8.50 17.29 34.17
C GLY A 536 -9.68 17.70 33.30
N GLY A 537 -9.95 16.91 32.26
CA GLY A 537 -10.97 17.20 31.26
C GLY A 537 -10.44 17.75 29.93
N ASP A 538 -9.18 18.18 29.86
CA ASP A 538 -8.54 18.64 28.63
C ASP A 538 -8.30 17.47 27.66
N THR A 539 -8.35 17.74 26.37
CA THR A 539 -7.78 16.83 25.36
C THR A 539 -6.52 17.47 24.78
N VAL A 540 -5.40 16.79 24.95
CA VAL A 540 -4.06 17.26 24.60
C VAL A 540 -3.60 16.52 23.35
N TYR A 541 -3.15 17.28 22.36
CA TYR A 541 -2.62 16.76 21.10
C TYR A 541 -1.10 16.87 21.14
N LEU A 542 -0.42 15.74 20.99
CA LEU A 542 1.02 15.59 21.22
C LEU A 542 1.70 15.04 19.96
N VAL A 543 2.90 15.53 19.68
CA VAL A 543 3.82 14.98 18.68
C VAL A 543 5.14 14.59 19.36
N GLY A 544 5.74 13.49 18.91
CA GLY A 544 7.05 13.06 19.39
C GLY A 544 7.41 11.64 18.94
N PRO A 545 8.63 11.17 19.27
CA PRO A 545 9.00 9.76 19.11
C PRO A 545 8.00 8.88 19.86
N TYR A 546 7.54 7.81 19.24
CA TYR A 546 6.38 7.09 19.78
C TYR A 546 6.62 6.55 21.20
N ARG A 547 7.84 6.08 21.56
CA ARG A 547 8.14 5.56 22.90
C ARG A 547 7.97 6.63 23.99
N GLU A 548 8.60 7.78 23.79
CA GLU A 548 8.53 8.94 24.69
C GLU A 548 7.10 9.48 24.80
N LEU A 549 6.40 9.47 23.67
CA LEU A 549 5.01 9.87 23.60
C LEU A 549 4.13 8.89 24.38
N LEU A 550 4.28 7.57 24.21
CA LEU A 550 3.57 6.56 25.01
C LEU A 550 3.81 6.72 26.51
N GLU A 551 5.05 6.97 26.95
CA GLU A 551 5.35 7.24 28.37
C GLU A 551 4.66 8.50 28.88
N THR A 552 4.73 9.59 28.11
CA THR A 552 4.05 10.84 28.42
C THR A 552 2.53 10.64 28.50
N LEU A 553 1.98 9.82 27.61
CA LEU A 553 0.57 9.52 27.52
C LEU A 553 0.07 8.63 28.67
N ARG A 554 0.91 7.76 29.24
CA ARG A 554 0.55 6.98 30.44
C ARG A 554 0.20 7.87 31.62
N LYS A 555 0.92 8.98 31.79
CA LYS A 555 0.74 9.91 32.90
C LYS A 555 -0.63 10.60 32.88
N GLY A 556 -1.28 10.71 31.72
CA GLY A 556 -2.59 11.37 31.60
C GLY A 556 -3.78 10.51 32.01
N GLN A 557 -3.54 9.26 32.38
CA GLN A 557 -4.56 8.35 32.88
C GLN A 557 -4.53 8.34 34.42
N PRO A 558 -5.67 8.12 35.10
CA PRO A 558 -5.72 8.17 36.55
C PRO A 558 -4.89 7.01 37.13
N PRO A 559 -4.20 7.20 38.28
CA PRO A 559 -3.54 6.10 38.99
C PRO A 559 -4.58 5.03 39.31
N GLN A 560 -4.32 3.76 38.98
CA GLN A 560 -5.23 2.68 39.37
C GLN A 560 -5.22 2.51 40.89
N GLU A 561 -6.39 2.63 41.53
CA GLU A 561 -6.55 2.28 42.94
C GLU A 561 -6.20 0.79 43.14
N PRO A 562 -5.44 0.44 44.19
CA PRO A 562 -5.21 -0.96 44.50
C PRO A 562 -6.56 -1.63 44.78
N ALA A 563 -6.82 -2.74 44.08
CA ALA A 563 -8.01 -3.57 44.30
C ALA A 563 -8.15 -3.82 45.81
N VAL A 564 -9.25 -3.34 46.39
CA VAL A 564 -9.62 -3.63 47.76
C VAL A 564 -9.71 -5.15 47.86
N ASN A 565 -8.80 -5.76 48.63
CA ASN A 565 -8.89 -7.18 48.97
C ASN A 565 -10.29 -7.43 49.53
N GLU A 566 -11.13 -8.14 48.78
CA GLU A 566 -12.33 -8.74 49.36
C GLU A 566 -11.86 -9.58 50.54
N GLU A 567 -12.41 -9.24 51.70
CA GLU A 567 -12.09 -9.85 52.99
C GLU A 567 -12.16 -11.38 52.87
N ARG A 568 -11.07 -12.04 53.25
CA ARG A 568 -11.09 -13.46 53.60
C ARG A 568 -12.29 -13.71 54.53
N PRO A 569 -13.19 -14.66 54.23
CA PRO A 569 -14.25 -14.98 55.16
C PRO A 569 -13.61 -15.44 56.46
N ALA A 570 -13.97 -14.75 57.54
CA ALA A 570 -13.51 -15.05 58.89
C ALA A 570 -13.89 -16.50 59.23
N ASP A 571 -12.86 -17.22 59.68
CA ASP A 571 -12.94 -18.52 60.33
C ASP A 571 -13.96 -18.45 61.48
N LYS A 572 -15.12 -19.08 61.31
CA LYS A 572 -16.04 -19.35 62.42
C LYS A 572 -15.64 -20.67 63.05
N ALA A 573 -14.71 -20.59 63.99
CA ALA A 573 -14.52 -21.62 65.00
C ALA A 573 -15.55 -21.46 66.13
N THR A 574 -16.01 -22.61 66.66
CA THR A 574 -16.83 -22.83 67.88
C THR A 574 -18.28 -22.32 67.82
N THR A 575 -19.32 -23.15 68.02
CA THR A 575 -19.51 -24.22 69.01
C THR A 575 -20.54 -25.23 68.50
#